data_AF-A0A151R1B4-F1
#
_entry.id   AF-A0A151R1B4-F1
#
_cell.length_a   1.000
_cell.length_b   1.000
_cell.length_c   1.000
_cell.angle_alpha   90.00
_cell.angle_beta   90.00
_cell.angle_gamma   90.00
#
_symmetry.space_group_name_H-M   'P 1'
#
loop_
_entity.id
_entity.type
_entity.pdbx_description
1 polymer ?
#
loop_
_entity_poly.entity_id
_entity_poly.type
_entity_poly.pdbx_seq_one_letter_code
_entity_poly.pdbx_strand_id
1 'polypeptide(L)'
;MGNWVENEWNWQFYWRRTWLQRDQIQWSTFQQLLSQVNLVKQDQDKWVWLADSTGDFSVYTAFHNLQHIGQTNRVCGGLWQLGIPPTTAVLMWRLVQNALPTIENLQSRGVILSELPFCNEVQETSSHLFFCCRITNKVWHHCWSWISISTVLP
;
A
#
# COMPACT_ATOMS: atom_id res chain seq x y z
N MET A 1 17.83 -18.88 17.91
CA MET A 1 16.96 -18.72 19.09
C MET A 1 17.48 -19.68 20.14
N GLY A 2 17.66 -19.22 21.37
CA GLY A 2 18.55 -19.86 22.34
C GLY A 2 17.86 -20.78 23.34
N ASN A 3 18.30 -20.73 24.60
CA ASN A 3 17.98 -21.73 25.61
C ASN A 3 17.81 -21.10 26.99
N TRP A 4 16.98 -21.73 27.82
CA TRP A 4 16.90 -21.41 29.25
C TRP A 4 18.14 -21.93 29.95
N VAL A 5 18.84 -21.03 30.66
CA VAL A 5 19.91 -21.38 31.59
C VAL A 5 19.41 -20.98 32.97
N GLU A 6 19.18 -21.97 33.82
CA GLU A 6 18.52 -21.81 35.12
C GLU A 6 17.12 -21.18 34.97
N ASN A 7 17.00 -19.87 35.24
CA ASN A 7 15.76 -19.10 35.18
C ASN A 7 15.85 -17.88 34.25
N GLU A 8 16.93 -17.75 33.48
CA GLU A 8 17.11 -16.69 32.49
C GLU A 8 17.14 -17.26 31.07
N TRP A 9 16.56 -16.52 30.13
CA TRP A 9 16.61 -16.88 28.72
C TRP A 9 17.89 -16.36 28.09
N ASN A 10 18.73 -17.28 27.62
CA ASN A 10 19.93 -16.93 26.88
C ASN A 10 19.62 -16.88 25.38
N TRP A 11 19.81 -15.71 24.77
CA TRP A 11 19.59 -15.53 23.33
C TRP A 11 20.77 -16.05 22.50
N GLN A 12 20.51 -16.98 21.58
CA GLN A 12 21.50 -17.46 20.61
C GLN A 12 21.07 -17.08 19.19
N PHE A 13 21.87 -16.24 18.52
CA PHE A 13 21.57 -15.77 17.15
C PHE A 13 22.61 -16.30 16.16
N TYR A 14 22.13 -16.80 15.03
CA TYR A 14 22.96 -17.27 13.92
C TYR A 14 22.56 -16.52 12.67
N TRP A 15 23.54 -15.96 11.97
CA TRP A 15 23.32 -15.11 10.81
C TRP A 15 23.76 -15.83 9.55
N ARG A 16 22.95 -15.75 8.49
CA ARG A 16 23.27 -16.38 7.18
C ARG A 16 24.41 -15.67 6.44
N ARG A 17 24.68 -14.40 6.75
CA ARG A 17 25.70 -13.57 6.09
C ARG A 17 26.65 -12.94 7.10
N THR A 18 27.85 -12.59 6.65
CA THR A 18 28.83 -11.85 7.44
C THR A 18 28.32 -10.44 7.74
N TRP A 19 28.57 -9.99 8.96
CA TRP A 19 28.17 -8.67 9.45
C TRP A 19 28.97 -7.56 8.78
N LEU A 20 28.28 -6.53 8.30
CA LEU A 20 28.90 -5.31 7.80
C LEU A 20 28.99 -4.27 8.93
N GLN A 21 29.92 -3.31 8.82
CA GLN A 21 30.12 -2.29 9.85
C GLN A 21 28.84 -1.44 10.12
N ARG A 22 28.00 -1.24 9.10
CA ARG A 22 26.70 -0.56 9.24
C ARG A 22 25.69 -1.33 10.09
N ASP A 23 25.81 -2.65 10.14
CA ASP A 23 24.90 -3.50 10.89
C ASP A 23 25.17 -3.36 12.40
N GLN A 24 26.41 -3.04 12.81
CA GLN A 24 26.82 -2.93 14.22
C GLN A 24 25.94 -1.98 15.05
N ILE A 25 25.48 -0.87 14.46
CA ILE A 25 24.59 0.09 15.12
C ILE A 25 23.19 -0.51 15.32
N GLN A 26 22.70 -1.26 14.33
CA GLN A 26 21.43 -1.96 14.44
C GLN A 26 21.51 -3.08 15.50
N TRP A 27 22.67 -3.74 15.62
CA TRP A 27 22.92 -4.74 16.64
C TRP A 27 22.90 -4.20 18.05
N SER A 28 23.66 -3.12 18.32
CA SER A 28 23.71 -2.54 19.66
C SER A 28 22.31 -2.09 20.09
N THR A 29 21.57 -1.47 19.18
CA THR A 29 20.16 -1.09 19.41
C THR A 29 19.30 -2.32 19.71
N PHE A 30 19.44 -3.38 18.91
CA PHE A 30 18.69 -4.62 19.11
C PHE A 30 19.03 -5.31 20.43
N GLN A 31 20.30 -5.38 20.83
CA GLN A 31 20.72 -5.93 22.11
C GLN A 31 20.15 -5.13 23.29
N GLN A 32 20.13 -3.80 23.19
CA GLN A 32 19.54 -2.93 24.21
C GLN A 32 18.01 -3.13 24.31
N LEU A 33 17.33 -3.36 23.19
CA LEU A 33 15.90 -3.70 23.21
C LEU A 33 15.67 -5.07 23.83
N LEU A 34 16.49 -6.07 23.51
CA LEU A 34 16.39 -7.41 24.09
C LEU A 34 16.64 -7.42 25.59
N SER A 35 17.55 -6.59 26.11
CA SER A 35 17.82 -6.52 27.55
C SER A 35 16.63 -5.97 28.36
N GLN A 36 15.66 -5.33 27.71
CA GLN A 36 14.42 -4.87 28.34
C GLN A 36 13.34 -5.96 28.40
N VAL A 37 13.55 -7.10 27.73
CA VAL A 37 12.57 -8.18 27.65
C VAL A 37 12.86 -9.21 28.73
N ASN A 38 11.94 -9.36 29.69
CA ASN A 38 11.98 -10.42 30.68
C ASN A 38 11.02 -11.54 30.29
N LEU A 39 11.58 -12.67 29.85
CA LEU A 39 10.79 -13.87 29.57
C LEU A 39 10.53 -14.62 30.88
N VAL A 40 9.33 -15.17 31.03
CA VAL A 40 8.94 -15.97 32.20
C VAL A 40 8.61 -17.38 31.72
N LYS A 41 9.34 -18.38 32.25
CA LYS A 41 9.27 -19.78 31.77
C LYS A 41 7.89 -20.44 31.86
N GLN A 42 7.04 -19.94 32.74
CA GLN A 42 5.68 -20.47 32.97
C GLN A 42 4.58 -19.61 32.35
N ASP A 43 4.92 -18.47 31.74
CA ASP A 43 3.94 -17.63 31.07
C ASP A 43 3.82 -18.07 29.60
N GLN A 44 2.59 -18.15 29.10
CA GLN A 44 2.38 -18.49 27.69
C GLN A 44 2.41 -17.23 26.83
N ASP A 45 2.94 -17.35 25.62
CA ASP A 45 2.90 -16.26 24.66
C ASP A 45 1.45 -15.84 24.40
N LYS A 46 1.21 -14.53 24.48
CA LYS A 46 -0.09 -13.92 24.21
C LYS A 46 0.02 -12.88 23.12
N TRP A 47 -1.04 -12.78 22.32
CA TRP A 47 -1.19 -11.69 21.36
C TRP A 47 -1.48 -10.41 22.12
N VAL A 48 -0.66 -9.39 21.90
CA VAL A 48 -0.83 -8.06 22.49
C VAL A 48 -1.14 -7.06 21.37
N TRP A 49 -2.26 -6.37 21.50
CA TRP A 49 -2.65 -5.28 20.63
C TRP A 49 -1.91 -4.00 21.02
N LEU A 50 -0.86 -3.66 20.27
CA LEU A 50 0.00 -2.50 20.56
C LEU A 50 -0.69 -1.13 20.45
N ALA A 51 -1.87 -1.08 19.81
CA ALA A 51 -2.59 0.18 19.60
C ALA A 51 -3.47 0.56 20.80
N ASP A 52 -3.47 -0.23 21.87
CA ASP A 52 -4.10 0.10 23.15
C ASP A 52 -3.14 -0.21 24.32
N SER A 53 -3.16 0.63 25.34
CA SER A 53 -2.39 0.48 26.57
C SER A 53 -2.76 -0.77 27.38
N THR A 54 -3.98 -1.28 27.22
CA THR A 54 -4.44 -2.52 27.85
C THR A 54 -3.79 -3.76 27.23
N GLY A 55 -3.31 -3.64 25.99
CA GLY A 55 -2.84 -4.77 25.20
C GLY A 55 -3.95 -5.64 24.63
N ASP A 56 -5.21 -5.32 24.89
CA ASP A 56 -6.35 -6.10 24.39
C ASP A 56 -6.84 -5.55 23.05
N PHE A 57 -7.25 -6.47 22.17
CA PHE A 57 -7.89 -6.09 20.93
C PHE A 57 -9.32 -5.63 21.21
N SER A 58 -9.69 -4.47 20.66
CA SER A 58 -11.09 -4.08 20.54
C SER A 58 -11.35 -3.49 19.17
N VAL A 59 -12.55 -3.75 18.64
CA VAL A 59 -13.01 -3.15 17.37
C VAL A 59 -12.98 -1.62 17.46
N TYR A 60 -13.28 -1.07 18.64
CA TYR A 60 -13.25 0.37 18.90
C TYR A 60 -11.85 0.95 18.72
N THR A 61 -10.85 0.41 19.43
CA THR A 61 -9.46 0.91 19.34
C THR A 61 -8.88 0.68 17.96
N ALA A 62 -9.19 -0.46 17.32
CA ALA A 62 -8.78 -0.70 15.93
C ALA A 62 -9.38 0.33 14.96
N PHE A 63 -10.68 0.57 15.02
CA PHE A 63 -11.37 1.52 14.13
C PHE A 63 -10.89 2.95 14.35
N HIS A 64 -10.77 3.39 15.60
CA HIS A 64 -10.28 4.74 15.94
C HIS A 64 -8.86 4.98 15.41
N ASN A 65 -7.97 3.99 15.54
CA ASN A 65 -6.62 4.10 14.98
C ASN A 65 -6.62 4.14 13.44
N LEU A 66 -7.50 3.40 12.78
CA LEU A 66 -7.64 3.41 11.32
C LEU A 66 -8.14 4.76 10.79
N GLN A 67 -8.99 5.48 11.53
CA GLN A 67 -9.48 6.80 11.13
C GLN A 67 -8.36 7.83 10.98
N HIS A 68 -7.29 7.72 11.78
CA HIS A 68 -6.16 8.65 11.73
C HIS A 68 -5.10 8.27 10.69
N ILE A 69 -5.02 7.00 10.30
CA ILE A 69 -4.12 6.53 9.24
C ILE A 69 -4.64 6.98 7.86
N GLY A 70 -5.94 7.22 7.75
CA GLY A 70 -6.58 7.80 6.58
C GLY A 70 -6.46 9.33 6.53
N GLN A 71 -5.25 9.89 6.43
CA GLN A 71 -5.13 11.19 5.74
C GLN A 71 -5.46 10.94 4.26
N THR A 72 -6.76 10.83 3.98
CA THR A 72 -7.26 10.69 2.63
C THR A 72 -6.81 11.90 1.86
N ASN A 73 -6.09 11.69 0.76
CA ASN A 73 -5.90 12.72 -0.26
C ASN A 73 -7.24 13.46 -0.44
N ARG A 74 -7.27 14.79 -0.24
CA ARG A 74 -8.51 15.58 -0.23
C ARG A 74 -9.35 15.33 -1.49
N VAL A 75 -8.67 15.05 -2.62
CA VAL A 75 -9.27 14.67 -3.89
C VAL A 75 -10.10 13.39 -3.77
N CYS A 76 -9.61 12.37 -3.06
CA CYS A 76 -10.33 11.10 -2.87
C CYS A 76 -11.54 11.21 -1.93
N GLY A 77 -11.51 12.12 -0.95
CA GLY A 77 -12.65 12.34 -0.06
C GLY A 77 -13.87 12.90 -0.81
N GLY A 78 -13.65 13.82 -1.74
CA GLY A 78 -14.71 14.40 -2.57
C GLY A 78 -15.33 13.41 -3.57
N LEU A 79 -14.55 12.45 -4.08
CA LEU A 79 -15.04 11.46 -5.06
C LEU A 79 -16.24 10.65 -4.55
N TRP A 80 -16.25 10.30 -3.28
CA TRP A 80 -17.33 9.51 -2.68
C TRP A 80 -18.59 10.31 -2.39
N GLN A 81 -18.51 11.65 -2.41
CA GLN A 81 -19.65 12.55 -2.22
C GLN A 81 -20.34 12.90 -3.54
N LEU A 82 -19.76 12.51 -4.68
CA LEU A 82 -20.35 12.71 -5.99
C LEU A 82 -21.58 11.80 -6.15
N GLY A 83 -22.67 12.32 -6.72
CA GLY A 83 -23.89 11.57 -7.06
C GLY A 83 -23.72 10.64 -8.26
N ILE A 84 -22.61 9.90 -8.33
CA ILE A 84 -22.23 9.00 -9.43
C ILE A 84 -22.33 7.53 -9.00
N PRO A 85 -22.41 6.59 -9.96
CA PRO A 85 -22.37 5.17 -9.63
C PRO A 85 -21.10 4.80 -8.84
N PRO A 86 -21.19 3.90 -7.84
CA PRO A 86 -20.04 3.47 -7.04
C PRO A 86 -18.90 2.90 -7.88
N THR A 87 -19.21 2.20 -8.97
CA THR A 87 -18.23 1.66 -9.91
C THR A 87 -17.41 2.78 -10.57
N THR A 88 -18.05 3.88 -10.94
CA THR A 88 -17.40 5.07 -11.50
C THR A 88 -16.51 5.76 -10.46
N ALA A 89 -16.99 5.87 -9.21
CA ALA A 89 -16.21 6.44 -8.11
C ALA A 89 -14.93 5.61 -7.84
N VAL A 90 -15.04 4.27 -7.83
CA VAL A 90 -13.89 3.37 -7.70
C VAL A 90 -12.92 3.50 -8.87
N LEU A 91 -13.42 3.62 -10.10
CA LEU A 91 -12.57 3.84 -11.28
C LEU A 91 -11.78 5.15 -11.16
N MET A 92 -12.44 6.25 -10.81
CA MET A 92 -11.78 7.54 -10.61
C MET A 92 -10.79 7.52 -9.45
N TRP A 93 -11.14 6.86 -8.34
CA TRP A 93 -10.23 6.68 -7.22
C TRP A 93 -8.96 5.92 -7.63
N ARG A 94 -9.10 4.83 -8.41
CA ARG A 94 -7.94 4.09 -8.95
C ARG A 94 -7.13 4.94 -9.92
N LEU A 95 -7.78 5.77 -10.74
CA LEU A 95 -7.09 6.68 -11.66
C LEU A 95 -6.25 7.71 -10.89
N VAL A 96 -6.81 8.37 -9.88
CA VAL A 96 -6.12 9.38 -9.05
C VAL A 96 -4.93 8.78 -8.30
N GLN A 97 -5.01 7.50 -7.92
CA GLN A 97 -3.94 6.78 -7.23
C GLN A 97 -2.92 6.13 -8.17
N ASN A 98 -3.02 6.36 -9.49
CA ASN A 98 -2.27 5.64 -10.52
C ASN A 98 -2.25 4.11 -10.28
N ALA A 99 -3.41 3.55 -9.96
CA ALA A 99 -3.59 2.16 -9.55
C ALA A 99 -4.41 1.33 -10.55
N LEU A 100 -4.60 1.85 -11.76
CA LEU A 100 -5.23 1.12 -12.85
C LEU A 100 -4.30 0.01 -13.36
N PRO A 101 -4.85 -1.11 -13.87
CA PRO A 101 -4.06 -2.24 -14.37
C PRO A 101 -3.50 -1.97 -15.77
N THR A 102 -2.82 -0.84 -15.94
CA THR A 102 -2.09 -0.50 -17.17
C THR A 102 -0.81 -1.31 -17.27
N ILE A 103 -0.23 -1.44 -18.47
CA ILE A 103 1.06 -2.14 -18.65
C ILE A 103 2.13 -1.60 -17.73
N GLU A 104 2.26 -0.27 -17.66
CA GLU A 104 3.21 0.39 -16.77
C GLU A 104 3.05 -0.06 -15.29
N ASN A 105 1.81 -0.07 -14.81
CA ASN A 105 1.52 -0.45 -13.42
C ASN A 105 1.65 -1.96 -13.17
N LEU A 106 1.43 -2.80 -14.18
CA LEU A 106 1.62 -4.24 -14.10
C LEU A 106 3.10 -4.61 -14.11
N GLN A 107 3.90 -3.98 -14.98
CA GLN A 107 5.34 -4.18 -15.05
C GLN A 107 6.06 -3.74 -13.77
N SER A 108 5.65 -2.61 -13.17
CA SER A 108 6.21 -2.17 -11.88
C SER A 108 5.94 -3.15 -10.72
N ARG A 109 4.95 -4.04 -10.88
CA ARG A 109 4.60 -5.12 -9.94
C ARG A 109 5.18 -6.48 -10.34
N GLY A 110 6.06 -6.52 -11.35
CA GLY A 110 6.71 -7.74 -11.81
C GLY A 110 5.85 -8.62 -12.74
N VAL A 111 4.72 -8.11 -13.24
CA VAL A 111 3.91 -8.80 -14.24
C VAL A 111 4.44 -8.45 -15.63
N ILE A 112 5.07 -9.43 -16.28
CA ILE A 112 5.64 -9.26 -17.62
C ILE A 112 4.54 -9.50 -18.66
N LEU A 113 4.27 -8.47 -19.47
CA LEU A 113 3.37 -8.54 -20.61
C LEU A 113 4.19 -8.30 -21.89
N SER A 114 3.98 -9.15 -22.91
CA SER A 114 4.69 -9.10 -24.19
C SER A 114 4.03 -8.19 -25.22
N GLU A 115 2.77 -7.83 -25.04
CA GLU A 115 1.98 -7.10 -26.01
C GLU A 115 1.39 -5.82 -25.40
N LEU A 116 1.24 -4.80 -26.24
CA LEU A 116 0.46 -3.61 -25.97
C LEU A 116 -0.99 -3.93 -26.40
N PRO A 117 -1.99 -4.10 -25.50
CA PRO A 117 -3.30 -4.64 -25.89
C PRO A 117 -4.30 -3.57 -26.36
N PHE A 118 -4.04 -2.29 -26.11
CA PHE A 118 -5.05 -1.25 -26.31
C PHE A 118 -4.97 -0.57 -27.69
N CYS A 119 -4.03 0.34 -27.88
CA CYS A 119 -3.86 1.07 -29.14
C CYS A 119 -2.73 0.52 -30.01
N ASN A 120 -1.90 -0.36 -29.45
CA ASN A 120 -0.70 -0.97 -30.04
C ASN A 120 0.36 0.04 -30.53
N GLU A 121 0.25 1.32 -30.15
CA GLU A 121 1.14 2.40 -30.61
C GLU A 121 2.14 2.83 -29.54
N VAL A 122 1.67 2.97 -28.30
CA VAL A 122 2.45 3.47 -27.16
C VAL A 122 2.19 2.59 -25.95
N GLN A 123 3.17 2.52 -25.03
CA GLN A 123 2.98 1.86 -23.75
C GLN A 123 1.75 2.40 -23.02
N GLU A 124 0.92 1.48 -22.53
CA GLU A 124 -0.30 1.84 -21.82
C GLU A 124 0.05 2.44 -20.43
N THR A 125 -0.28 3.71 -20.27
CA THR A 125 -0.25 4.47 -19.01
C THR A 125 -1.65 5.00 -18.71
N SER A 126 -1.92 5.38 -17.46
CA SER A 126 -3.21 5.95 -17.08
C SER A 126 -3.56 7.20 -17.90
N SER A 127 -2.56 8.05 -18.15
CA SER A 127 -2.73 9.26 -18.97
C SER A 127 -2.99 8.93 -20.44
N HIS A 128 -2.25 7.98 -21.01
CA HIS A 128 -2.47 7.56 -22.38
C HIS A 128 -3.86 6.96 -22.57
N LEU A 129 -4.27 6.06 -21.68
CA LEU A 129 -5.55 5.38 -21.74
C LEU A 129 -6.74 6.35 -21.74
N PHE A 130 -6.69 7.44 -20.97
CA PHE A 130 -7.81 8.37 -20.82
C PHE A 130 -7.73 9.65 -21.65
N PHE A 131 -6.53 10.16 -21.96
CA PHE A 131 -6.40 11.51 -22.52
C PHE A 131 -5.66 11.53 -23.87
N CYS A 132 -4.58 10.77 -24.01
CA CYS A 132 -3.72 10.87 -25.20
C CYS A 132 -4.04 9.83 -26.29
N CYS A 133 -4.75 8.75 -25.97
CA CYS A 133 -4.99 7.68 -26.94
C CYS A 133 -5.95 8.11 -28.05
N ARG A 134 -5.57 7.84 -29.31
CA ARG A 134 -6.41 7.96 -30.51
C ARG A 134 -7.79 7.34 -30.36
N ILE A 135 -7.88 6.16 -29.74
CA ILE A 135 -9.14 5.43 -29.58
C ILE A 135 -10.03 6.18 -28.59
N THR A 136 -9.51 6.52 -27.41
CA THR A 136 -10.26 7.21 -26.37
C THR A 136 -10.66 8.63 -26.78
N ASN A 137 -9.81 9.32 -27.52
CA ASN A 137 -10.09 10.65 -28.07
C ASN A 137 -11.36 10.65 -28.95
N LYS A 138 -11.55 9.62 -29.79
CA LYS A 138 -12.81 9.46 -30.57
C LYS A 138 -14.03 9.30 -29.68
N VAL A 139 -13.90 8.54 -28.58
CA VAL A 139 -14.99 8.36 -27.61
C VAL A 139 -15.34 9.68 -26.93
N TRP A 140 -14.34 10.45 -26.49
CA TRP A 140 -14.56 11.76 -25.89
C TRP A 140 -15.24 12.73 -26.84
N HIS A 141 -14.80 12.83 -28.09
CA HIS A 141 -15.47 13.67 -29.08
C HIS A 141 -16.93 13.28 -29.29
N HIS A 142 -17.24 11.98 -29.30
CA HIS A 142 -18.62 11.52 -29.38
C HIS A 142 -19.44 11.95 -28.17
N CYS A 143 -18.94 11.71 -26.95
CA CYS A 143 -19.60 12.14 -25.71
C CYS A 143 -19.79 13.67 -25.65
N TRP A 144 -18.78 14.45 -26.06
CA TRP A 144 -18.84 15.89 -26.07
C TRP A 144 -19.83 16.45 -27.09
N SER A 145 -19.98 15.79 -28.23
CA SER A 145 -21.01 16.14 -29.21
C SER A 145 -22.42 16.03 -28.62
N TRP A 146 -22.66 15.06 -27.73
CA TRP A 146 -23.96 14.90 -27.06
C TRP A 146 -24.28 16.03 -26.10
N ILE A 147 -23.26 16.61 -25.47
CA ILE A 147 -23.40 17.70 -24.49
C ILE A 147 -23.09 19.08 -25.09
N SER A 148 -22.92 19.17 -26.42
CA SER A 148 -22.62 20.41 -27.16
C SER A 148 -21.38 21.17 -26.64
N ILE A 149 -20.38 20.43 -26.18
CA ILE A 149 -19.11 21.01 -25.72
C ILE A 149 -18.05 20.83 -26.80
N SER A 150 -17.33 21.89 -27.16
CA SER A 150 -16.12 21.83 -27.99
C SER A 150 -14.90 22.08 -27.12
N THR A 151 -14.15 21.03 -26.77
CA THR A 151 -12.85 21.17 -26.11
C THR A 151 -11.76 20.44 -26.89
N VAL A 152 -10.52 20.86 -26.67
CA VAL A 152 -9.31 20.18 -27.14
C VAL A 152 -8.76 19.40 -25.94
N LEU A 153 -8.61 18.07 -26.07
CA LEU A 153 -7.88 17.28 -25.06
C LEU A 153 -6.40 17.71 -25.04
N PRO A 154 -5.75 17.72 -23.86
CA PRO A 154 -4.31 17.97 -23.75
C PRO A 154 -3.45 16.98 -24.54
#